data_AF-A0A958EQY4-F1
#
_entry.id   AF-A0A958EQY4-F1
#
_cell.length_a   1.000
_cell.length_b   1.000
_cell.length_c   1.000
_cell.angle_alpha   90.00
_cell.angle_beta   90.00
_cell.angle_gamma   90.00
#
_symmetry.space_group_name_H-M   'P 1'
#
loop_
_entity.id
_entity.type
_entity.pdbx_description
1 polymer ?
#
loop_
_entity_poly.entity_id
_entity_poly.type
_entity_poly.pdbx_seq_one_letter_code
_entity_poly.pdbx_strand_id
1 'polypeptide(L)'
;MQHKYLIYLFSFIFGLLIISCSDDDSTGPDMSPLNPDTAPKASIDRFSADAGVLFVRDAMNGLPAANAPIDFDSGEPFITKGLGPDGEHVQYYNFDVQPLESAPIFALFREGESMPVDGQLNIVGVIPGDAGYNDFWHVNKVTVPADYEANTVTSVTEIYDKGYTIEKTNMVVNCPIVPEGSTAAMRYNNADNGLTRGWYDSKVVFYFNFVEKDLIVTVPSSGNPIVPVSDILVTFNINPGETGGGPPSGFVTENGTAQTHNVVQTIPSDAEYSPLWDVDIYDNADFANVSDWQSAQNANLLATGAALVNCPIVSVN
;
A
#
# COMPACT_ATOMS: atom_id res chain seq x y z
N MET A 1 38.04 48.97 -58.60
CA MET A 1 36.68 49.48 -58.35
C MET A 1 36.39 49.11 -56.90
N GLN A 2 36.33 50.05 -55.94
CA GLN A 2 35.20 50.96 -55.63
C GLN A 2 33.93 50.18 -55.23
N HIS A 3 33.29 50.37 -54.06
CA HIS A 3 33.33 51.40 -52.98
C HIS A 3 33.53 50.75 -51.58
N LYS A 4 34.14 51.38 -50.55
CA LYS A 4 33.63 52.42 -49.60
C LYS A 4 32.23 52.08 -49.02
N TYR A 5 31.86 52.29 -47.75
CA TYR A 5 32.37 53.10 -46.62
C TYR A 5 32.39 52.22 -45.33
N LEU A 6 32.67 52.65 -44.08
CA LEU A 6 32.90 53.96 -43.45
C LEU A 6 33.99 53.86 -42.34
N ILE A 7 34.09 54.84 -41.45
CA ILE A 7 34.99 54.95 -40.28
C ILE A 7 34.12 55.38 -39.08
N TYR A 8 34.38 54.89 -37.86
CA TYR A 8 34.40 55.75 -36.67
C TYR A 8 35.41 55.27 -35.63
N LEU A 9 36.08 56.24 -35.02
CA LEU A 9 37.19 56.16 -34.09
C LEU A 9 36.68 56.56 -32.70
N PHE A 10 37.01 55.84 -31.64
CA PHE A 10 37.14 56.45 -30.31
C PHE A 10 38.17 55.74 -29.43
N SER A 11 38.74 56.49 -28.49
CA SER A 11 39.99 56.17 -27.80
C SER A 11 39.80 55.63 -26.38
N PHE A 12 40.84 54.96 -25.88
CA PHE A 12 41.27 54.79 -24.47
C PHE A 12 40.26 55.02 -23.33
N ILE A 13 40.21 54.07 -22.40
CA ILE A 13 40.65 54.28 -21.01
C ILE A 13 41.04 52.93 -20.38
N PHE A 14 42.14 52.93 -19.62
CA PHE A 14 42.65 51.78 -18.88
C PHE A 14 42.11 51.87 -17.45
N GLY A 15 41.43 50.84 -16.96
CA GLY A 15 40.86 50.81 -15.61
C GLY A 15 41.27 49.55 -14.86
N LEU A 16 42.17 49.68 -13.89
CA LEU A 16 42.33 48.65 -12.85
C LEU A 16 41.09 48.67 -11.95
N LEU A 17 40.50 47.50 -11.74
CA LEU A 17 39.68 47.21 -10.56
C LEU A 17 40.27 45.99 -9.85
N ILE A 18 40.28 46.04 -8.53
CA ILE A 18 40.92 45.06 -7.65
C ILE A 18 39.85 44.53 -6.69
N ILE A 19 39.90 43.22 -6.41
CA ILE A 19 39.22 42.53 -5.30
C ILE A 19 37.67 42.50 -5.35
N SER A 20 37.12 41.30 -5.52
CA SER A 20 36.41 40.62 -4.41
C SER A 20 36.21 39.15 -4.76
N CYS A 21 36.85 38.24 -4.04
CA CYS A 21 36.36 36.87 -3.94
C CYS A 21 35.24 36.90 -2.90
N SER A 22 34.01 36.57 -3.29
CA SER A 22 32.98 36.15 -2.35
C SER A 22 33.13 34.64 -2.15
N ASP A 23 33.35 34.22 -0.91
CA ASP A 23 33.19 32.82 -0.53
C ASP A 23 31.69 32.49 -0.55
N ASP A 24 31.20 32.00 -1.69
CA ASP A 24 29.88 31.37 -1.78
C ASP A 24 30.00 29.94 -1.21
N ASP A 25 29.95 29.85 0.13
CA ASP A 25 29.53 28.62 0.80
C ASP A 25 28.06 28.37 0.44
N SER A 26 27.83 27.75 -0.71
CA SER A 26 26.51 27.31 -1.15
C SER A 26 26.09 26.08 -0.35
N THR A 27 25.78 26.28 0.94
CA THR A 27 24.91 25.36 1.65
C THR A 27 23.61 25.25 0.84
N GLY A 28 23.21 24.01 0.53
CA GLY A 28 21.96 23.75 -0.19
C GLY A 28 20.76 24.36 0.55
N PRO A 29 19.58 24.47 -0.11
CA PRO A 29 18.41 25.07 0.52
C PRO A 29 18.15 24.44 1.89
N ASP A 30 18.13 25.29 2.91
CA ASP A 30 17.82 24.92 4.28
C ASP A 30 16.33 24.58 4.35
N MET A 31 16.03 23.30 4.12
CA MET A 31 14.67 22.77 4.02
C MET A 31 14.05 22.75 5.41
N SER A 32 13.45 23.88 5.80
CA SER A 32 12.68 24.00 7.03
C SER A 32 11.64 22.88 7.14
N PRO A 33 11.47 22.25 8.32
CA PRO A 33 10.50 21.18 8.52
C PRO A 33 9.11 21.48 7.95
N LEU A 34 8.56 20.55 7.16
CA LEU A 34 7.21 20.68 6.64
C LEU A 34 6.18 20.30 7.72
N ASN A 35 5.16 21.14 7.90
CA ASN A 35 4.05 20.83 8.81
C ASN A 35 3.01 19.92 8.12
N PRO A 36 2.80 18.67 8.62
CA PRO A 36 1.79 17.76 8.08
C PRO A 36 0.36 18.30 8.05
N ASP A 37 0.00 19.21 8.95
CA ASP A 37 -1.36 19.73 9.07
C ASP A 37 -1.70 20.74 7.97
N THR A 38 -0.69 21.33 7.32
CA THR A 38 -0.83 22.36 6.28
C THR A 38 -0.23 21.97 4.93
N ALA A 39 0.47 20.85 4.85
CA ALA A 39 1.05 20.36 3.61
C ALA A 39 -0.04 19.92 2.60
N PRO A 40 0.25 19.94 1.29
CA PRO A 40 -0.65 19.37 0.29
C PRO A 40 -0.89 17.88 0.55
N LYS A 41 -2.06 17.37 0.14
CA LYS A 41 -2.40 15.94 0.25
C LYS A 41 -2.20 15.28 -1.10
N ALA A 42 -1.77 14.02 -1.11
CA ALA A 42 -1.73 13.21 -2.31
C ALA A 42 -3.16 12.90 -2.78
N SER A 43 -3.37 12.85 -4.10
CA SER A 43 -4.66 12.44 -4.68
C SER A 43 -4.64 10.94 -4.87
N ILE A 44 -5.50 10.20 -4.17
CA ILE A 44 -5.51 8.72 -4.20
C ILE A 44 -6.68 8.20 -5.03
N ASP A 45 -6.44 7.25 -5.94
CA ASP A 45 -7.51 6.61 -6.72
C ASP A 45 -7.32 5.08 -6.84
N ARG A 46 -7.71 4.36 -5.78
CA ARG A 46 -7.65 2.89 -5.71
C ARG A 46 -8.47 2.16 -6.78
N PHE A 47 -9.42 2.84 -7.42
CA PHE A 47 -10.33 2.24 -8.39
C PHE A 47 -10.08 2.74 -9.82
N SER A 48 -8.92 3.35 -10.06
CA SER A 48 -8.41 3.60 -11.42
C SER A 48 -8.02 2.29 -12.12
N ALA A 49 -7.96 2.29 -13.44
CA ALA A 49 -7.50 1.12 -14.21
C ALA A 49 -5.99 0.83 -14.04
N ASP A 50 -5.23 1.75 -13.46
CA ASP A 50 -3.81 1.59 -13.14
C ASP A 50 -3.59 1.03 -11.70
N ALA A 51 -4.62 1.10 -10.83
CA ALA A 51 -4.53 0.69 -9.43
C ALA A 51 -5.40 -0.55 -9.08
N GLY A 52 -6.61 -0.64 -9.63
CA GLY A 52 -7.55 -1.73 -9.34
C GLY A 52 -7.44 -2.88 -10.33
N VAL A 53 -7.82 -4.09 -9.90
CA VAL A 53 -7.86 -5.30 -10.73
C VAL A 53 -9.26 -5.92 -10.68
N LEU A 54 -9.76 -6.20 -9.48
CA LEU A 54 -11.15 -6.59 -9.24
C LEU A 54 -12.07 -5.36 -9.14
N PHE A 55 -11.56 -4.25 -8.59
CA PHE A 55 -12.31 -3.03 -8.31
C PHE A 55 -11.94 -1.88 -9.24
N VAL A 56 -11.97 -2.14 -10.56
CA VAL A 56 -11.87 -1.07 -11.56
C VAL A 56 -13.21 -0.33 -11.64
N ARG A 57 -13.23 0.98 -11.35
CA ARG A 57 -14.44 1.81 -11.41
C ARG A 57 -14.98 1.95 -12.82
N ASP A 58 -16.26 1.68 -12.99
CA ASP A 58 -17.00 1.90 -14.23
C ASP A 58 -18.24 2.79 -14.00
N ALA A 59 -19.09 2.92 -15.01
CA ALA A 59 -20.29 3.76 -14.96
C ALA A 59 -21.50 3.14 -14.23
N MET A 60 -21.39 1.89 -13.76
CA MET A 60 -22.49 1.05 -13.27
C MET A 60 -22.22 0.46 -11.88
N ASN A 61 -20.95 0.18 -11.54
CA ASN A 61 -20.57 -0.51 -10.30
C ASN A 61 -20.58 0.36 -9.04
N GLY A 62 -20.75 1.69 -9.19
CA GLY A 62 -20.95 2.61 -8.06
C GLY A 62 -19.73 2.85 -7.18
N LEU A 63 -18.53 2.38 -7.58
CA LEU A 63 -17.30 2.60 -6.81
C LEU A 63 -17.00 4.11 -6.65
N PRO A 64 -16.53 4.55 -5.45
CA PRO A 64 -16.20 5.94 -5.17
C PRO A 64 -15.31 6.61 -6.23
N ALA A 65 -15.55 7.89 -6.50
CA ALA A 65 -14.76 8.68 -7.43
C ALA A 65 -13.31 8.87 -6.97
N ALA A 66 -12.41 9.25 -7.89
CA ALA A 66 -11.02 9.55 -7.57
C ALA A 66 -10.91 10.56 -6.42
N ASN A 67 -10.08 10.23 -5.42
CA ASN A 67 -9.87 10.99 -4.19
C ASN A 67 -11.13 11.25 -3.33
N ALA A 68 -12.23 10.54 -3.56
CA ALA A 68 -13.37 10.53 -2.65
C ALA A 68 -13.13 9.53 -1.49
N PRO A 69 -13.56 9.83 -0.26
CA PRO A 69 -13.53 8.87 0.85
C PRO A 69 -14.20 7.55 0.47
N ILE A 70 -13.60 6.43 0.87
CA ILE A 70 -14.11 5.08 0.64
C ILE A 70 -14.65 4.53 1.97
N ASP A 71 -15.91 4.09 1.98
CA ASP A 71 -16.48 3.37 3.12
C ASP A 71 -16.37 1.85 2.90
N PHE A 72 -15.31 1.25 3.42
CA PHE A 72 -15.10 -0.21 3.36
C PHE A 72 -16.08 -0.96 4.28
N ASP A 73 -16.75 -0.28 5.22
CA ASP A 73 -17.76 -0.90 6.10
C ASP A 73 -19.15 -1.04 5.43
N SER A 74 -19.31 -0.55 4.20
CA SER A 74 -20.58 -0.53 3.47
C SER A 74 -21.11 -1.91 3.03
N GLY A 75 -20.34 -2.98 3.22
CA GLY A 75 -20.68 -4.35 2.84
C GLY A 75 -19.97 -4.79 1.55
N GLU A 76 -20.69 -5.49 0.67
CA GLU A 76 -20.15 -5.88 -0.63
C GLU A 76 -19.83 -4.64 -1.50
N PRO A 77 -18.71 -4.63 -2.25
CA PRO A 77 -17.76 -5.73 -2.43
C PRO A 77 -16.60 -5.76 -1.41
N PHE A 78 -16.56 -4.82 -0.47
CA PHE A 78 -15.42 -4.58 0.42
C PHE A 78 -15.33 -5.50 1.63
N ILE A 79 -16.45 -6.11 2.05
CA ILE A 79 -16.52 -7.05 3.16
C ILE A 79 -17.18 -8.34 2.68
N THR A 80 -16.60 -9.49 3.04
CA THR A 80 -17.18 -10.81 2.78
C THR A 80 -17.20 -11.65 4.06
N LYS A 81 -18.14 -12.59 4.15
CA LYS A 81 -18.18 -13.64 5.18
C LYS A 81 -17.84 -14.98 4.57
N GLY A 82 -17.01 -15.76 5.24
CA GLY A 82 -16.59 -17.09 4.81
C GLY A 82 -16.42 -18.03 6.00
N LEU A 83 -15.67 -19.10 5.79
CA LEU A 83 -15.40 -20.14 6.78
C LEU A 83 -13.90 -20.20 7.12
N GLY A 84 -13.60 -20.46 8.39
CA GLY A 84 -12.27 -20.75 8.89
C GLY A 84 -11.84 -22.20 8.64
N PRO A 85 -10.61 -22.57 9.04
CA PRO A 85 -10.04 -23.88 8.74
C PRO A 85 -10.86 -25.04 9.31
N ASP A 86 -11.45 -24.85 10.49
CA ASP A 86 -12.29 -25.82 11.20
C ASP A 86 -13.80 -25.49 11.06
N GLY A 87 -14.18 -24.58 10.16
CA GLY A 87 -15.56 -24.17 9.88
C GLY A 87 -16.08 -22.99 10.71
N GLU A 88 -15.19 -22.23 11.37
CA GLU A 88 -15.55 -21.01 12.09
C GLU A 88 -16.12 -19.93 11.16
N HIS A 89 -17.01 -19.06 11.64
CA HIS A 89 -17.52 -17.97 10.81
C HIS A 89 -16.54 -16.80 10.80
N VAL A 90 -15.85 -16.62 9.66
CA VAL A 90 -14.89 -15.52 9.48
C VAL A 90 -15.49 -14.35 8.71
N GLN A 91 -15.02 -13.15 9.03
CA GLN A 91 -15.31 -11.92 8.29
C GLN A 91 -14.00 -11.23 7.95
N TYR A 92 -13.87 -10.78 6.71
CA TYR A 92 -12.66 -10.14 6.18
C TYR A 92 -13.01 -8.98 5.26
N TYR A 93 -12.09 -8.01 5.16
CA TYR A 93 -12.12 -7.01 4.10
C TYR A 93 -11.59 -7.60 2.79
N ASN A 94 -11.80 -6.89 1.67
CA ASN A 94 -11.10 -7.09 0.41
C ASN A 94 -10.54 -5.72 -0.04
N PHE A 95 -9.22 -5.62 -0.14
CA PHE A 95 -8.49 -4.42 -0.58
C PHE A 95 -7.99 -4.50 -2.03
N ASP A 96 -8.55 -5.41 -2.83
CA ASP A 96 -8.14 -5.77 -4.19
C ASP A 96 -6.83 -6.57 -4.26
N VAL A 97 -6.47 -7.00 -5.47
CA VAL A 97 -5.27 -7.76 -5.82
C VAL A 97 -4.01 -6.97 -5.48
N GLN A 98 -3.04 -7.62 -4.86
CA GLN A 98 -1.73 -7.04 -4.56
C GLN A 98 -0.60 -7.89 -5.18
N PRO A 99 0.51 -7.26 -5.60
CA PRO A 99 1.72 -7.99 -5.98
C PRO A 99 2.30 -8.83 -4.82
N LEU A 100 3.06 -9.86 -5.16
CA LEU A 100 3.73 -10.71 -4.18
C LEU A 100 4.96 -10.05 -3.51
N GLU A 101 5.62 -9.12 -4.20
CA GLU A 101 6.74 -8.32 -3.66
C GLU A 101 6.19 -7.06 -2.98
N SER A 102 6.61 -6.83 -1.73
CA SER A 102 6.21 -5.67 -0.91
C SER A 102 6.82 -4.34 -1.40
N ALA A 103 6.21 -3.22 -1.00
CA ALA A 103 6.72 -1.87 -1.25
C ALA A 103 7.56 -1.37 -0.06
N PRO A 104 8.53 -0.43 -0.22
CA PRO A 104 9.34 0.04 0.91
C PRO A 104 8.66 1.21 1.65
N ILE A 105 8.59 1.12 2.99
CA ILE A 105 8.24 2.24 3.88
C ILE A 105 9.42 2.58 4.79
N PHE A 106 9.71 3.86 4.97
CA PHE A 106 10.86 4.35 5.72
C PHE A 106 10.45 5.02 7.02
N ALA A 107 10.94 4.49 8.14
CA ALA A 107 10.80 5.07 9.48
C ALA A 107 12.16 5.61 9.93
N LEU A 108 12.21 6.87 10.37
CA LEU A 108 13.45 7.56 10.73
C LEU A 108 13.70 7.48 12.25
N PHE A 109 14.95 7.26 12.64
CA PHE A 109 15.43 7.12 14.01
C PHE A 109 16.71 7.95 14.15
N ARG A 110 16.88 8.73 15.23
CA ARG A 110 18.17 9.41 15.45
C ARG A 110 19.27 8.40 15.78
N GLU A 111 20.50 8.78 15.55
CA GLU A 111 21.68 8.01 15.96
C GLU A 111 21.59 7.57 17.43
N GLY A 112 21.62 6.24 17.65
CA GLY A 112 21.52 5.64 18.98
C GLY A 112 20.10 5.47 19.54
N GLU A 113 19.06 5.99 18.89
CA GLU A 113 17.67 5.81 19.33
C GLU A 113 17.07 4.48 18.86
N SER A 114 16.22 3.89 19.71
CA SER A 114 15.47 2.65 19.45
C SER A 114 14.01 2.89 19.08
N MET A 115 13.54 4.13 19.14
CA MET A 115 12.19 4.55 18.77
C MET A 115 12.26 5.49 17.55
N PRO A 116 11.24 5.54 16.68
CA PRO A 116 11.17 6.52 15.62
C PRO A 116 11.21 7.95 16.17
N VAL A 117 11.67 8.90 15.35
CA VAL A 117 11.67 10.33 15.65
C VAL A 117 10.23 10.79 15.94
N ASP A 118 9.97 11.29 17.14
CA ASP A 118 8.63 11.79 17.51
C ASP A 118 8.17 12.92 16.56
N GLY A 119 6.91 12.86 16.15
CA GLY A 119 6.30 13.77 15.17
C GLY A 119 6.72 13.59 13.71
N GLN A 120 7.70 12.72 13.39
CA GLN A 120 8.05 12.39 12.00
C GLN A 120 7.04 11.40 11.42
N LEU A 121 6.47 11.70 10.25
CA LEU A 121 5.68 10.71 9.52
C LEU A 121 6.60 9.72 8.78
N ASN A 122 6.16 8.46 8.69
CA ASN A 122 6.79 7.48 7.81
C ASN A 122 6.75 7.95 6.35
N ILE A 123 7.74 7.58 5.56
CA ILE A 123 7.92 8.04 4.18
C ILE A 123 7.73 6.86 3.22
N VAL A 124 6.94 7.06 2.15
CA VAL A 124 6.71 6.08 1.07
C VAL A 124 7.09 6.69 -0.27
N GLY A 125 7.47 5.83 -1.24
CA GLY A 125 7.89 6.25 -2.58
C GLY A 125 6.87 5.95 -3.69
N VAL A 126 5.72 5.35 -3.35
CA VAL A 126 4.68 4.90 -4.29
C VAL A 126 3.29 5.05 -3.64
N ILE A 127 2.26 5.31 -4.46
CA ILE A 127 0.83 5.33 -4.08
C ILE A 127 0.00 4.47 -5.04
N PRO A 128 -1.28 4.15 -4.75
CA PRO A 128 -2.10 3.33 -5.65
C PRO A 128 -2.15 3.90 -7.08
N GLY A 129 -1.73 3.09 -8.06
CA GLY A 129 -1.55 3.46 -9.47
C GLY A 129 -0.09 3.65 -9.88
N ASP A 130 0.85 3.81 -8.93
CA ASP A 130 2.28 3.81 -9.21
C ASP A 130 2.80 2.38 -9.42
N ALA A 131 3.75 2.22 -10.36
CA ALA A 131 4.41 0.95 -10.58
C ALA A 131 5.21 0.50 -9.34
N GLY A 132 4.92 -0.68 -8.81
CA GLY A 132 5.53 -1.19 -7.57
C GLY A 132 4.82 -0.76 -6.29
N TYR A 133 3.64 -0.13 -6.38
CA TYR A 133 2.76 0.02 -5.24
C TYR A 133 2.33 -1.35 -4.67
N ASN A 134 2.24 -1.43 -3.34
CA ASN A 134 1.66 -2.55 -2.62
C ASN A 134 1.08 -2.03 -1.29
N ASP A 135 -0.04 -2.59 -0.83
CA ASP A 135 -0.55 -2.36 0.53
C ASP A 135 0.37 -2.95 1.61
N PHE A 136 1.21 -3.92 1.25
CA PHE A 136 2.20 -4.54 2.12
C PHE A 136 3.52 -3.79 2.08
N TRP A 137 3.95 -3.27 3.23
CA TRP A 137 5.14 -2.43 3.33
C TRP A 137 6.27 -3.09 4.09
N HIS A 138 7.42 -3.23 3.43
CA HIS A 138 8.68 -3.60 4.06
C HIS A 138 9.24 -2.41 4.85
N VAL A 139 9.32 -2.58 6.17
CA VAL A 139 9.81 -1.52 7.06
C VAL A 139 11.32 -1.39 6.95
N ASN A 140 11.77 -0.19 6.57
CA ASN A 140 13.16 0.20 6.47
C ASN A 140 13.47 1.25 7.55
N LYS A 141 14.47 0.97 8.39
CA LYS A 141 14.96 1.89 9.42
C LYS A 141 15.98 2.83 8.80
N VAL A 142 15.71 4.14 8.85
CA VAL A 142 16.64 5.19 8.40
C VAL A 142 17.29 5.81 9.62
N THR A 143 18.62 5.83 9.66
CA THR A 143 19.37 6.50 10.73
C THR A 143 19.69 7.93 10.32
N VAL A 144 19.23 8.90 11.11
CA VAL A 144 19.40 10.35 10.89
C VAL A 144 20.24 10.99 12.02
N PRO A 145 20.85 12.16 11.78
CA PRO A 145 21.66 12.86 12.79
C PRO A 145 20.95 13.09 14.13
N ALA A 146 21.72 13.20 15.22
CA ALA A 146 21.20 13.44 16.57
C ALA A 146 20.47 14.78 16.74
N ASP A 147 20.73 15.76 15.86
CA ASP A 147 20.06 17.05 15.78
C ASP A 147 18.93 17.11 14.75
N TYR A 148 18.54 15.97 14.16
CA TYR A 148 17.46 15.91 13.16
C TYR A 148 16.10 16.37 13.73
N GLU A 149 15.50 17.33 13.04
CA GLU A 149 14.15 17.83 13.29
C GLU A 149 13.11 17.04 12.47
N ALA A 150 11.99 16.70 13.10
CA ALA A 150 10.94 15.91 12.47
C ALA A 150 10.34 16.64 11.25
N ASN A 151 10.16 15.89 10.16
CA ASN A 151 9.63 16.34 8.87
C ASN A 151 10.54 17.32 8.10
N THR A 152 11.85 17.35 8.39
CA THR A 152 12.87 17.92 7.49
C THR A 152 13.04 17.10 6.19
N VAL A 153 12.82 15.78 6.27
CA VAL A 153 12.80 14.87 5.11
C VAL A 153 11.39 14.28 4.96
N THR A 154 10.89 14.33 3.72
CA THR A 154 9.48 14.08 3.34
C THR A 154 9.31 13.35 2.00
N SER A 155 10.41 12.84 1.44
CA SER A 155 10.43 12.04 0.21
C SER A 155 11.52 10.98 0.27
N VAL A 156 11.36 9.91 -0.49
CA VAL A 156 12.37 8.84 -0.60
C VAL A 156 13.64 9.36 -1.27
N THR A 157 13.50 10.27 -2.24
CA THR A 157 14.61 10.96 -2.92
C THR A 157 15.50 11.71 -1.93
N GLU A 158 14.93 12.48 -1.01
CA GLU A 158 15.69 13.20 0.02
C GLU A 158 16.45 12.27 0.97
N ILE A 159 15.92 11.08 1.31
CA ILE A 159 16.64 10.08 2.12
C ILE A 159 17.93 9.65 1.41
N TYR A 160 17.84 9.36 0.10
CA TYR A 160 18.98 8.93 -0.70
C TYR A 160 19.97 10.08 -0.96
N ASP A 161 19.49 11.28 -1.29
CA ASP A 161 20.32 12.47 -1.54
C ASP A 161 21.09 12.92 -0.29
N LYS A 162 20.52 12.75 0.91
CA LYS A 162 21.21 12.98 2.19
C LYS A 162 22.20 11.86 2.55
N GLY A 163 22.19 10.73 1.85
CA GLY A 163 23.10 9.61 2.09
C GLY A 163 22.88 8.92 3.44
N TYR A 164 21.65 8.97 3.98
CA TYR A 164 21.35 8.37 5.28
C TYR A 164 21.49 6.84 5.26
N THR A 165 21.89 6.26 6.39
CA THR A 165 22.05 4.80 6.50
C THR A 165 20.68 4.14 6.61
N ILE A 166 20.41 3.19 5.72
CA ILE A 166 19.15 2.45 5.65
C ILE A 166 19.40 0.98 6.05
N GLU A 167 18.71 0.53 7.10
CA GLU A 167 18.68 -0.84 7.58
C GLU A 167 17.35 -1.49 7.17
N LYS A 168 17.42 -2.55 6.35
CA LYS A 168 16.27 -3.39 6.03
C LYS A 168 15.89 -4.24 7.25
N THR A 169 14.69 -4.04 7.79
CA THR A 169 14.19 -4.90 8.88
C THR A 169 13.63 -6.21 8.34
N ASN A 170 13.25 -7.13 9.23
CA ASN A 170 12.51 -8.36 8.91
C ASN A 170 10.99 -8.19 9.00
N MET A 171 10.47 -6.95 9.05
CA MET A 171 9.04 -6.68 9.25
C MET A 171 8.36 -6.24 7.96
N VAL A 172 7.21 -6.84 7.68
CA VAL A 172 6.21 -6.35 6.71
C VAL A 172 4.94 -5.96 7.46
N VAL A 173 4.31 -4.86 7.07
CA VAL A 173 3.04 -4.39 7.66
C VAL A 173 1.97 -4.19 6.59
N ASN A 174 0.71 -4.48 6.93
CA ASN A 174 -0.44 -4.28 6.04
C ASN A 174 -1.02 -2.88 6.27
N CYS A 175 -0.69 -1.93 5.39
CA CYS A 175 -1.13 -0.54 5.49
C CYS A 175 -1.67 0.00 4.16
N PRO A 176 -2.91 -0.35 3.76
CA PRO A 176 -3.49 0.14 2.52
C PRO A 176 -3.60 1.66 2.47
N ILE A 177 -2.97 2.30 1.47
CA ILE A 177 -3.13 3.75 1.22
C ILE A 177 -4.51 4.01 0.61
N VAL A 178 -5.20 4.99 1.18
CA VAL A 178 -6.60 5.34 0.86
C VAL A 178 -6.80 6.86 0.81
N PRO A 179 -7.86 7.36 0.15
CA PRO A 179 -8.26 8.76 0.24
C PRO A 179 -8.50 9.20 1.69
N GLU A 180 -8.24 10.48 1.99
CA GLU A 180 -8.53 11.06 3.32
C GLU A 180 -9.99 10.85 3.71
N GLY A 181 -10.23 10.48 4.97
CA GLY A 181 -11.58 10.29 5.51
C GLY A 181 -12.24 8.95 5.17
N SER A 182 -11.54 8.06 4.46
CA SER A 182 -11.99 6.67 4.25
C SER A 182 -12.13 5.92 5.57
N THR A 183 -13.10 5.00 5.65
CA THR A 183 -13.44 4.23 6.85
C THR A 183 -13.27 2.72 6.62
N ALA A 184 -12.70 2.06 7.62
CA ALA A 184 -12.66 0.61 7.77
C ALA A 184 -12.57 0.34 9.28
N ALA A 185 -13.71 0.19 9.96
CA ALA A 185 -13.81 0.23 11.41
C ALA A 185 -13.47 -1.10 12.12
N MET A 186 -13.56 -2.24 11.41
CA MET A 186 -13.42 -3.58 12.01
C MET A 186 -11.95 -4.00 12.17
N ARG A 187 -11.59 -4.60 13.31
CA ARG A 187 -10.25 -5.13 13.61
C ARG A 187 -10.36 -6.38 14.46
N TYR A 188 -9.59 -7.43 14.13
CA TYR A 188 -9.58 -8.71 14.86
C TYR A 188 -9.21 -8.55 16.35
N ASN A 189 -8.29 -7.65 16.67
CA ASN A 189 -7.70 -7.47 18.00
C ASN A 189 -8.11 -6.16 18.70
N ASN A 190 -9.18 -5.49 18.25
CA ASN A 190 -9.59 -4.15 18.73
C ASN A 190 -8.49 -3.06 18.63
N ALA A 191 -7.58 -3.18 17.67
CA ALA A 191 -6.61 -2.14 17.36
C ALA A 191 -7.28 -0.83 16.93
N ASP A 192 -6.53 0.27 16.98
CA ASP A 192 -6.98 1.56 16.47
C ASP A 192 -7.32 1.47 14.97
N ASN A 193 -8.46 2.04 14.58
CA ASN A 193 -8.96 2.02 13.22
C ASN A 193 -8.85 3.38 12.51
N GLY A 194 -8.16 4.35 13.13
CA GLY A 194 -7.88 5.65 12.56
C GLY A 194 -6.92 5.59 11.37
N LEU A 195 -7.03 6.58 10.48
CA LEU A 195 -6.06 6.78 9.41
C LEU A 195 -4.74 7.31 9.98
N THR A 196 -3.66 6.60 9.71
CA THR A 196 -2.30 7.10 9.94
C THR A 196 -1.82 7.91 8.75
N ARG A 197 -0.95 8.88 9.01
CA ARG A 197 -0.40 9.79 7.99
C ARG A 197 1.02 9.37 7.60
N GLY A 198 1.32 9.42 6.32
CA GLY A 198 2.67 9.28 5.77
C GLY A 198 3.05 10.47 4.88
N TRP A 199 4.33 10.55 4.53
CA TRP A 199 4.84 11.44 3.49
C TRP A 199 5.06 10.70 2.17
N TYR A 200 4.69 11.36 1.07
CA TYR A 200 4.99 10.98 -0.31
C TYR A 200 5.28 12.25 -1.09
N ASP A 201 6.53 12.45 -1.51
CA ASP A 201 7.01 13.63 -2.25
C ASP A 201 6.47 14.97 -1.71
N SER A 202 6.74 15.22 -0.42
CA SER A 202 6.29 16.40 0.34
C SER A 202 4.77 16.61 0.41
N LYS A 203 3.98 15.56 0.11
CA LYS A 203 2.53 15.51 0.30
C LYS A 203 2.17 14.49 1.38
N VAL A 204 1.06 14.72 2.06
CA VAL A 204 0.51 13.77 3.04
C VAL A 204 -0.32 12.70 2.33
N VAL A 205 -0.04 11.44 2.63
CA VAL A 205 -0.87 10.26 2.33
C VAL A 205 -1.55 9.76 3.60
N PHE A 206 -2.65 9.00 3.44
CA PHE A 206 -3.38 8.38 4.53
C PHE A 206 -3.44 6.87 4.30
N TYR A 207 -3.27 6.08 5.35
CA TYR A 207 -3.37 4.63 5.31
C TYR A 207 -4.04 4.05 6.56
N PHE A 208 -4.70 2.90 6.40
CA PHE A 208 -5.12 2.08 7.54
C PHE A 208 -3.93 1.32 8.13
N ASN A 209 -4.06 0.82 9.35
CA ASN A 209 -3.16 -0.21 9.87
C ASN A 209 -3.97 -1.47 10.16
N PHE A 210 -3.56 -2.57 9.54
CA PHE A 210 -4.01 -3.93 9.81
C PHE A 210 -2.90 -4.66 10.56
N VAL A 211 -3.22 -5.04 11.80
CA VAL A 211 -2.27 -5.52 12.82
C VAL A 211 -2.82 -6.78 13.51
N GLU A 212 -3.70 -7.52 12.82
CA GLU A 212 -4.17 -8.85 13.21
C GLU A 212 -3.02 -9.85 13.33
N LYS A 213 -1.90 -9.61 12.65
CA LYS A 213 -0.71 -10.47 12.62
C LYS A 213 0.56 -9.67 12.31
N ASP A 214 1.63 -9.95 13.05
CA ASP A 214 2.99 -9.50 12.69
C ASP A 214 3.55 -10.38 11.56
N LEU A 215 3.85 -9.79 10.38
CA LEU A 215 4.46 -10.52 9.26
C LEU A 215 5.98 -10.41 9.34
N ILE A 216 6.62 -11.50 9.78
CA ILE A 216 8.08 -11.61 9.89
C ILE A 216 8.65 -12.39 8.70
N VAL A 217 9.55 -11.75 7.96
CA VAL A 217 10.08 -12.25 6.67
C VAL A 217 11.59 -12.42 6.69
N THR A 218 12.11 -13.28 5.81
CA THR A 218 13.56 -13.33 5.57
C THR A 218 13.97 -12.11 4.74
N VAL A 219 14.91 -11.30 5.26
CA VAL A 219 15.40 -10.10 4.58
C VAL A 219 16.19 -10.49 3.32
N PRO A 220 15.77 -10.07 2.11
CA PRO A 220 16.47 -10.42 0.89
C PRO A 220 17.71 -9.53 0.69
N SER A 221 18.74 -10.10 0.05
CA SER A 221 19.99 -9.39 -0.28
C SER A 221 19.82 -8.21 -1.24
N SER A 222 18.74 -8.20 -2.04
CA SER A 222 18.35 -7.14 -2.98
C SER A 222 16.82 -7.16 -3.17
N GLY A 223 16.22 -6.07 -3.63
CA GLY A 223 14.76 -5.96 -3.74
C GLY A 223 14.05 -5.90 -2.38
N ASN A 224 12.74 -6.02 -2.38
CA ASN A 224 11.92 -6.09 -1.17
C ASN A 224 11.53 -7.55 -0.87
N PRO A 225 11.19 -7.90 0.38
CA PRO A 225 10.74 -9.24 0.71
C PRO A 225 9.42 -9.58 0.01
N ILE A 226 9.29 -10.86 -0.30
CA ILE A 226 8.02 -11.48 -0.63
C ILE A 226 7.13 -11.50 0.62
N VAL A 227 5.87 -11.10 0.47
CA VAL A 227 4.86 -11.20 1.52
C VAL A 227 4.51 -12.68 1.72
N PRO A 228 4.39 -13.19 2.97
CA PRO A 228 3.84 -14.52 3.21
C PRO A 228 2.44 -14.66 2.59
N VAL A 229 2.02 -15.87 2.26
CA VAL A 229 0.73 -16.13 1.60
C VAL A 229 0.02 -17.28 2.31
N SER A 230 -1.29 -17.13 2.50
CA SER A 230 -2.20 -18.20 2.91
C SER A 230 -3.14 -18.54 1.75
N ASP A 231 -3.59 -19.78 1.64
CA ASP A 231 -4.53 -20.15 0.58
C ASP A 231 -5.99 -19.79 0.97
N ILE A 232 -6.84 -19.49 -0.02
CA ILE A 232 -8.30 -19.45 0.12
C ILE A 232 -8.98 -20.18 -1.04
N LEU A 233 -9.95 -21.05 -0.72
CA LEU A 233 -10.81 -21.70 -1.72
C LEU A 233 -12.15 -20.96 -1.80
N VAL A 234 -12.50 -20.45 -2.98
CA VAL A 234 -13.74 -19.68 -3.23
C VAL A 234 -14.61 -20.32 -4.30
N THR A 235 -15.90 -19.95 -4.35
CA THR A 235 -16.77 -20.32 -5.47
C THR A 235 -17.79 -19.24 -5.84
N PHE A 236 -18.18 -19.22 -7.11
CA PHE A 236 -18.93 -18.12 -7.74
C PHE A 236 -20.31 -18.58 -8.26
N ASN A 237 -21.30 -17.68 -8.28
CA ASN A 237 -22.66 -18.00 -8.74
C ASN A 237 -22.69 -18.55 -10.17
N ILE A 238 -21.73 -18.16 -11.00
CA ILE A 238 -21.45 -18.76 -12.30
C ILE A 238 -19.96 -19.12 -12.34
N ASN A 239 -19.64 -20.38 -12.66
CA ASN A 239 -18.28 -20.90 -12.65
C ASN A 239 -17.35 -20.15 -13.64
N PRO A 240 -16.04 -20.00 -13.33
CA PRO A 240 -15.10 -19.37 -14.24
C PRO A 240 -15.04 -20.09 -15.60
N GLY A 241 -14.90 -19.32 -16.68
CA GLY A 241 -14.93 -19.83 -18.06
C GLY A 241 -16.33 -19.88 -18.69
N GLU A 242 -17.39 -19.75 -17.91
CA GLU A 242 -18.76 -19.55 -18.40
C GLU A 242 -19.05 -18.06 -18.69
N THR A 243 -20.14 -17.78 -19.42
CA THR A 243 -20.51 -16.41 -19.80
C THR A 243 -21.00 -15.62 -18.59
N GLY A 244 -20.21 -14.63 -18.17
CA GLY A 244 -20.46 -13.85 -16.95
C GLY A 244 -19.95 -14.52 -15.67
N GLY A 245 -19.19 -15.61 -15.78
CA GLY A 245 -18.64 -16.36 -14.65
C GLY A 245 -17.46 -15.71 -13.93
N GLY A 246 -17.13 -16.25 -12.76
CA GLY A 246 -16.08 -15.73 -11.88
C GLY A 246 -16.54 -14.50 -11.07
N PRO A 247 -15.62 -13.61 -10.68
CA PRO A 247 -15.91 -12.46 -9.80
C PRO A 247 -17.13 -11.60 -10.19
N PRO A 248 -17.40 -11.30 -11.48
CA PRO A 248 -18.58 -10.52 -11.86
C PRO A 248 -19.93 -11.15 -11.51
N SER A 249 -19.98 -12.46 -11.26
CA SER A 249 -21.21 -13.15 -10.82
C SER A 249 -21.43 -13.10 -9.29
N GLY A 250 -20.44 -12.62 -8.52
CA GLY A 250 -20.45 -12.70 -7.06
C GLY A 250 -20.21 -14.11 -6.52
N PHE A 251 -19.91 -14.22 -5.23
CA PHE A 251 -19.76 -15.51 -4.55
C PHE A 251 -21.10 -16.20 -4.36
N VAL A 252 -21.09 -17.53 -4.27
CA VAL A 252 -22.28 -18.29 -3.84
C VAL A 252 -22.53 -18.04 -2.35
N THR A 253 -23.78 -17.78 -1.97
CA THR A 253 -24.20 -17.65 -0.57
C THR A 253 -25.28 -18.64 -0.18
N GLU A 254 -25.40 -18.91 1.12
CA GLU A 254 -26.56 -19.64 1.64
C GLU A 254 -27.87 -18.87 1.36
N ASN A 255 -28.96 -19.61 1.15
CA ASN A 255 -30.25 -19.01 0.81
C ASN A 255 -30.77 -18.05 1.91
N GLY A 256 -30.77 -16.76 1.59
CA GLY A 256 -31.26 -15.70 2.47
C GLY A 256 -30.23 -15.16 3.47
N THR A 257 -28.95 -15.53 3.33
CA THR A 257 -27.85 -14.99 4.14
C THR A 257 -26.74 -14.41 3.22
N ALA A 258 -25.76 -13.75 3.84
CA ALA A 258 -24.53 -13.30 3.18
C ALA A 258 -23.33 -14.21 3.50
N GLN A 259 -23.59 -15.42 4.02
CA GLN A 259 -22.56 -16.41 4.32
C GLN A 259 -22.15 -17.10 3.03
N THR A 260 -20.88 -16.98 2.65
CA THR A 260 -20.29 -17.81 1.60
C THR A 260 -19.68 -19.07 2.21
N HIS A 261 -19.37 -20.06 1.37
CA HIS A 261 -18.50 -21.17 1.72
C HIS A 261 -17.10 -20.95 1.13
N ASN A 262 -16.64 -19.69 1.08
CA ASN A 262 -15.24 -19.36 0.81
C ASN A 262 -14.43 -19.73 2.06
N VAL A 263 -13.47 -20.63 1.95
CA VAL A 263 -12.75 -21.19 3.11
C VAL A 263 -11.29 -20.77 3.12
N VAL A 264 -10.87 -20.12 4.21
CA VAL A 264 -9.47 -19.73 4.42
C VAL A 264 -8.65 -20.88 5.00
N GLN A 265 -7.40 -21.01 4.58
CA GLN A 265 -6.46 -22.01 5.10
C GLN A 265 -6.02 -21.74 6.54
N THR A 266 -6.00 -20.47 6.94
CA THR A 266 -5.51 -20.01 8.25
C THR A 266 -6.30 -18.81 8.75
N ILE A 267 -6.39 -18.66 10.07
CA ILE A 267 -6.93 -17.50 10.79
C ILE A 267 -5.82 -16.80 11.60
N PRO A 268 -6.00 -15.54 12.07
CA PRO A 268 -4.90 -14.76 12.65
C PRO A 268 -4.19 -15.37 13.88
N SER A 269 -4.85 -16.30 14.58
CA SER A 269 -4.25 -17.08 15.67
C SER A 269 -3.19 -18.10 15.23
N ASP A 270 -3.21 -18.50 13.96
CA ASP A 270 -2.32 -19.52 13.42
C ASP A 270 -0.92 -18.97 13.16
N ALA A 271 0.09 -19.81 13.30
CA ALA A 271 1.50 -19.41 13.14
C ALA A 271 1.77 -18.82 11.74
N GLU A 272 1.27 -19.48 10.70
CA GLU A 272 1.54 -19.18 9.29
C GLU A 272 0.55 -18.18 8.64
N TYR A 273 -0.39 -17.60 9.40
CA TYR A 273 -1.40 -16.69 8.83
C TYR A 273 -0.77 -15.50 8.09
N SER A 274 -1.28 -15.26 6.88
CA SER A 274 -1.14 -14.02 6.14
C SER A 274 -2.52 -13.48 5.73
N PRO A 275 -2.69 -12.14 5.69
CA PRO A 275 -3.84 -11.50 5.05
C PRO A 275 -3.67 -11.38 3.52
N LEU A 276 -2.51 -11.72 2.92
CA LEU A 276 -2.38 -11.88 1.47
C LEU A 276 -2.77 -13.31 1.10
N TRP A 277 -3.80 -13.48 0.28
CA TRP A 277 -4.34 -14.80 -0.05
C TRP A 277 -4.17 -15.20 -1.50
N ASP A 278 -3.71 -16.43 -1.75
CA ASP A 278 -3.77 -17.05 -3.07
C ASP A 278 -5.15 -17.69 -3.28
N VAL A 279 -5.83 -17.27 -4.35
CA VAL A 279 -7.23 -17.62 -4.60
C VAL A 279 -7.31 -18.85 -5.50
N ASP A 280 -7.72 -19.96 -4.91
CA ASP A 280 -8.15 -21.17 -5.61
C ASP A 280 -9.68 -21.15 -5.79
N ILE A 281 -10.17 -21.70 -6.90
CA ILE A 281 -11.61 -21.69 -7.25
C ILE A 281 -12.11 -23.12 -7.37
N TYR A 282 -13.14 -23.47 -6.58
CA TYR A 282 -13.83 -24.76 -6.67
C TYR A 282 -15.20 -24.63 -7.36
N ASP A 283 -15.69 -25.75 -7.89
CA ASP A 283 -16.96 -25.83 -8.62
C ASP A 283 -18.15 -25.53 -7.70
N ASN A 284 -19.02 -24.60 -8.12
CA ASN A 284 -20.20 -24.24 -7.33
C ASN A 284 -21.19 -25.41 -7.12
N ALA A 285 -21.09 -26.48 -7.92
CA ALA A 285 -21.81 -27.73 -7.69
C ALA A 285 -21.46 -28.39 -6.34
N ASP A 286 -20.26 -28.15 -5.80
CA ASP A 286 -19.79 -28.71 -4.53
C ASP A 286 -20.11 -27.84 -3.32
N PHE A 287 -20.65 -26.62 -3.48
CA PHE A 287 -20.92 -25.65 -2.41
C PHE A 287 -21.56 -26.28 -1.16
N ALA A 288 -22.60 -27.10 -1.35
CA ALA A 288 -23.34 -27.74 -0.26
C ALA A 288 -22.55 -28.82 0.52
N ASN A 289 -21.38 -29.24 0.02
CA ASN A 289 -20.49 -30.22 0.64
C ASN A 289 -19.27 -29.58 1.32
N VAL A 290 -19.03 -28.28 1.13
CA VAL A 290 -17.92 -27.53 1.73
C VAL A 290 -18.38 -26.89 3.03
N SER A 291 -17.66 -27.15 4.13
CA SER A 291 -17.95 -26.63 5.49
C SER A 291 -16.72 -26.23 6.30
N ASP A 292 -15.53 -26.57 5.81
CA ASP A 292 -14.23 -26.44 6.49
C ASP A 292 -13.10 -26.61 5.45
N TRP A 293 -11.85 -26.43 5.86
CA TRP A 293 -10.71 -26.51 4.94
C TRP A 293 -10.57 -27.89 4.30
N GLN A 294 -10.81 -28.96 5.08
CA GLN A 294 -10.65 -30.32 4.60
C GLN A 294 -11.69 -30.68 3.53
N SER A 295 -12.94 -30.25 3.68
CA SER A 295 -14.01 -30.44 2.71
C SER A 295 -13.82 -29.55 1.47
N ALA A 296 -13.35 -28.31 1.63
CA ALA A 296 -12.95 -27.45 0.51
C ALA A 296 -11.87 -28.11 -0.35
N GLN A 297 -10.80 -28.65 0.27
CA GLN A 297 -9.74 -29.37 -0.44
C GLN A 297 -10.19 -30.66 -1.16
N ASN A 298 -11.37 -31.19 -0.81
CA ASN A 298 -11.97 -32.36 -1.47
C ASN A 298 -12.94 -31.97 -2.61
N ALA A 299 -13.25 -30.69 -2.80
CA ALA A 299 -14.10 -30.20 -3.88
C ALA A 299 -13.36 -30.22 -5.24
N ASN A 300 -14.12 -30.15 -6.33
CA ASN A 300 -13.56 -30.12 -7.67
C ASN A 300 -12.96 -28.74 -7.98
N LEU A 301 -11.63 -28.64 -8.01
CA LEU A 301 -10.94 -27.39 -8.37
C LEU A 301 -11.08 -27.09 -9.87
N LEU A 302 -11.51 -25.86 -10.17
CA LEU A 302 -11.64 -25.30 -11.52
C LEU A 302 -10.44 -24.44 -11.92
N ALA A 303 -9.83 -23.76 -10.95
CA ALA A 303 -8.61 -22.98 -11.12
C ALA A 303 -7.82 -22.94 -9.81
N THR A 304 -6.50 -22.78 -9.92
CA THR A 304 -5.61 -22.58 -8.77
C THR A 304 -4.71 -21.37 -9.03
N GLY A 305 -4.35 -20.62 -8.00
CA GLY A 305 -3.48 -19.44 -8.12
C GLY A 305 -4.08 -18.34 -9.00
N ALA A 306 -5.39 -18.09 -8.88
CA ALA A 306 -6.13 -17.21 -9.77
C ALA A 306 -5.84 -15.72 -9.52
N ALA A 307 -5.54 -15.34 -8.28
CA ALA A 307 -5.17 -13.99 -7.87
C ALA A 307 -4.56 -13.99 -6.46
N LEU A 308 -3.68 -13.02 -6.18
CA LEU A 308 -3.20 -12.72 -4.82
C LEU A 308 -3.97 -11.50 -4.28
N VAL A 309 -4.78 -11.65 -3.23
CA VAL A 309 -5.72 -10.60 -2.76
C VAL A 309 -5.44 -10.21 -1.30
N ASN A 310 -5.43 -8.92 -0.99
CA ASN A 310 -5.27 -8.44 0.39
C ASN A 310 -6.62 -8.47 1.14
N CYS A 311 -6.77 -9.45 2.03
CA CYS A 311 -7.99 -9.75 2.77
C CYS A 311 -7.72 -9.94 4.27
N PRO A 312 -7.50 -8.86 5.04
CA PRO A 312 -7.30 -8.96 6.49
C PRO A 312 -8.59 -9.46 7.17
N ILE A 313 -8.45 -10.51 7.99
CA ILE A 313 -9.54 -11.03 8.82
C ILE A 313 -9.77 -10.07 9.98
N VAL A 314 -11.05 -9.75 10.20
CA VAL A 314 -11.50 -8.81 11.23
C VAL A 314 -12.41 -9.44 12.28
N SER A 315 -12.90 -10.66 12.03
CA SER A 315 -13.68 -11.44 13.01
C SER A 315 -13.59 -12.94 12.72
N VAL A 316 -13.63 -13.75 13.78
CA VAL A 316 -13.72 -15.22 13.77
C VAL A 316 -14.68 -15.60 14.91
N ASN A 317 -15.69 -16.42 14.65
CA ASN A 317 -16.78 -16.74 15.60
C ASN A 317 -17.21 -18.21 15.54
#